data_AF-A0AAE4V6K7-F1
#
_entry.id   AF-A0AAE4V6K7-F1
#
_cell.length_a   1.000
_cell.length_b   1.000
_cell.length_c   1.000
_cell.angle_alpha   90.00
_cell.angle_beta   90.00
_cell.angle_gamma   90.00
#
_symmetry.space_group_name_H-M   'P 1'
#
loop_
_entity.id
_entity.type
_entity.pdbx_description
1 polymer ?
#
loop_
_entity_poly.entity_id
_entity_poly.type
_entity_poly.pdbx_seq_one_letter_code
_entity_poly.pdbx_strand_id
1 'polypeptide(L)'
;EQVIEGLVRGYVRIATEATDLLAVSVTEALNLPASAAERNRRVRQDDLAEWVKWLRISRSEVTEADALALVNAVRTALNDLVRIPHLSRHAEFPDELVACSLNALLNTPMPSARSGRRRDE
;
A
#
# COMPACT_ATOMS: atom_id res chain seq x y z
N GLU A 1 -3.81 15.54 1.50
CA GLU A 1 -5.02 14.75 1.20
C GLU A 1 -5.18 14.40 -0.29
N GLN A 2 -5.36 15.38 -1.19
CA GLN A 2 -5.61 15.08 -2.62
C GLN A 2 -4.56 14.17 -3.30
N VAL A 3 -3.28 14.27 -2.92
CA VAL A 3 -2.22 13.45 -3.55
C VAL A 3 -2.28 11.98 -3.14
N ILE A 4 -2.44 11.69 -1.83
CA ILE A 4 -2.54 10.28 -1.37
C ILE A 4 -3.81 9.63 -1.91
N GLU A 5 -4.90 10.40 -2.04
CA GLU A 5 -6.10 9.92 -2.72
C GLU A 5 -5.87 9.61 -4.19
N GLY A 6 -5.17 10.50 -4.91
CA GLY A 6 -4.77 10.25 -6.29
C GLY A 6 -3.92 8.99 -6.45
N LEU A 7 -2.99 8.73 -5.53
CA LEU A 7 -2.17 7.52 -5.52
C LEU A 7 -3.02 6.25 -5.33
N VAL A 8 -3.94 6.24 -4.36
CA VAL A 8 -4.85 5.12 -4.14
C VAL A 8 -5.71 4.86 -5.37
N ARG A 9 -6.37 5.89 -5.91
CA ARG A 9 -7.21 5.76 -7.11
C ARG A 9 -6.43 5.26 -8.31
N GLY A 10 -5.24 5.82 -8.55
CA GLY A 10 -4.36 5.41 -9.64
C GLY A 10 -3.91 3.95 -9.51
N TYR A 11 -3.55 3.53 -8.31
CA TYR A 11 -3.11 2.15 -8.06
C TYR A 11 -4.26 1.15 -8.19
N VAL A 12 -5.44 1.45 -7.62
CA VAL A 12 -6.64 0.59 -7.80
C VAL A 12 -7.01 0.47 -9.27
N ARG A 13 -6.97 1.56 -10.04
CA ARG A 13 -7.23 1.52 -11.48
C ARG A 13 -6.27 0.57 -12.19
N ILE A 14 -4.95 0.73 -11.98
CA ILE A 14 -3.94 -0.16 -12.59
C ILE A 14 -4.16 -1.61 -12.15
N ALA A 15 -4.42 -1.82 -10.86
CA ALA A 15 -4.58 -3.14 -10.28
C ALA A 15 -5.80 -3.90 -10.80
N THR A 16 -6.86 -3.18 -11.21
CA THR A 16 -8.12 -3.74 -11.72
C THR A 16 -8.16 -3.81 -13.25
N GLU A 17 -7.54 -2.86 -13.96
CA GLU A 17 -7.44 -2.87 -15.42
C GLU A 17 -6.36 -3.83 -15.93
N ALA A 18 -5.30 -4.06 -15.14
CA ALA A 18 -4.13 -4.83 -15.52
C ALA A 18 -3.82 -5.94 -14.49
N THR A 19 -4.85 -6.64 -13.99
CA THR A 19 -4.74 -7.66 -12.94
C THR A 19 -3.69 -8.73 -13.24
N ASP A 20 -3.61 -9.22 -14.48
CA ASP A 20 -2.63 -10.25 -14.87
C ASP A 20 -1.20 -9.71 -14.83
N LEU A 21 -0.98 -8.47 -15.29
CA LEU A 21 0.33 -7.81 -15.19
C LEU A 21 0.72 -7.55 -13.74
N LEU A 22 -0.25 -7.15 -12.90
CA LEU A 22 -0.02 -7.01 -11.47
C LEU A 22 0.36 -8.35 -10.85
N ALA A 23 -0.37 -9.43 -11.17
CA ALA A 23 -0.10 -10.77 -10.67
C ALA A 23 1.33 -11.21 -11.01
N VAL A 24 1.73 -11.10 -12.29
CA VAL A 24 3.11 -11.37 -12.73
C VAL A 24 4.11 -10.50 -11.98
N SER A 25 3.82 -9.21 -11.84
CA SER A 25 4.72 -8.30 -11.12
C SER A 25 4.92 -8.71 -9.66
N VAL A 26 3.90 -9.29 -9.00
CA VAL A 26 3.98 -9.72 -7.60
C VAL A 26 4.64 -11.09 -7.47
N THR A 27 4.25 -12.07 -8.29
CA THR A 27 4.68 -13.47 -8.15
C THR A 27 6.06 -13.73 -8.76
N GLU A 28 6.38 -13.09 -9.89
CA GLU A 28 7.60 -13.38 -10.65
C GLU A 28 8.79 -12.49 -10.28
N ALA A 29 8.60 -11.53 -9.35
CA ALA A 29 9.67 -10.63 -8.93
C ALA A 29 10.90 -11.36 -8.37
N LEU A 30 10.69 -12.51 -7.72
CA LEU A 30 11.76 -13.35 -7.18
C LEU A 30 12.53 -14.12 -8.25
N ASN A 31 11.97 -14.26 -9.45
CA ASN A 31 12.54 -14.99 -10.57
C ASN A 31 13.32 -14.08 -11.55
N LEU A 32 13.44 -12.79 -11.24
CA LEU A 32 14.14 -11.83 -12.09
C LEU A 32 15.66 -12.07 -12.10
N PRO A 33 16.33 -11.94 -13.27
CA PRO A 33 17.78 -11.85 -13.33
C PRO A 33 18.32 -10.73 -12.43
N ALA A 34 19.51 -10.88 -11.86
CA ALA A 34 20.04 -9.98 -10.82
C ALA A 34 19.98 -8.49 -11.19
N SER A 35 20.30 -8.13 -12.44
CA SER A 35 20.23 -6.74 -12.91
C SER A 35 18.80 -6.19 -12.97
N ALA A 36 17.83 -7.02 -13.38
CA ALA A 36 16.42 -6.66 -13.40
C ALA A 36 15.81 -6.64 -11.99
N ALA A 37 16.22 -7.57 -11.11
CA ALA A 37 15.81 -7.61 -9.72
C ALA A 37 16.23 -6.33 -8.97
N GLU A 38 17.47 -5.89 -9.17
CA GLU A 38 17.97 -4.66 -8.55
C GLU A 38 17.21 -3.42 -9.04
N ARG A 39 16.96 -3.33 -10.35
CA ARG A 39 16.15 -2.25 -10.92
C ARG A 39 14.72 -2.27 -10.38
N ASN A 40 14.10 -3.45 -10.30
CA ASN A 40 12.75 -3.60 -9.75
C ASN A 40 12.67 -3.19 -8.28
N ARG A 41 13.67 -3.59 -7.47
CA ARG A 41 13.77 -3.22 -6.06
C ARG A 41 13.84 -1.70 -5.88
N ARG A 42 14.66 -1.01 -6.67
CA ARG A 42 14.77 0.47 -6.62
C ARG A 42 13.43 1.13 -6.96
N VAL A 43 12.80 0.72 -8.06
CA VAL A 43 11.50 1.29 -8.46
C VAL A 43 10.44 1.08 -7.37
N ARG A 44 10.39 -0.11 -6.74
CA ARG A 44 9.46 -0.35 -5.62
C ARG A 44 9.79 0.48 -4.39
N GLN A 45 11.06 0.69 -4.09
CA GLN A 45 11.50 1.50 -2.96
C GLN A 45 11.14 2.98 -3.17
N ASP A 46 11.35 3.50 -4.38
CA ASP A 46 11.01 4.88 -4.74
C ASP A 46 9.48 5.10 -4.68
N ASP A 47 8.71 4.18 -5.26
CA ASP A 47 7.24 4.17 -5.18
C ASP A 47 6.76 4.11 -3.72
N LEU A 48 7.30 3.19 -2.91
CA LEU A 48 6.95 3.09 -1.48
C LEU A 48 7.30 4.36 -0.70
N ALA A 49 8.46 4.95 -0.96
CA ALA A 49 8.89 6.19 -0.34
C ALA A 49 7.95 7.36 -0.68
N GLU A 50 7.46 7.43 -1.92
CA GLU A 50 6.49 8.43 -2.33
C GLU A 50 5.16 8.31 -1.55
N TRP A 51 4.62 7.10 -1.42
CA TRP A 51 3.41 6.86 -0.63
C TRP A 51 3.60 7.23 0.84
N VAL A 52 4.70 6.81 1.44
CA VAL A 52 5.04 7.14 2.84
C VAL A 52 5.14 8.65 3.04
N LYS A 53 5.80 9.37 2.13
CA LYS A 53 5.89 10.82 2.15
C LYS A 53 4.50 11.48 2.14
N TRP A 54 3.65 11.11 1.19
CA TRP A 54 2.33 11.74 1.05
C TRP A 54 1.36 11.36 2.17
N LEU A 55 1.49 10.16 2.73
CA LEU A 55 0.75 9.76 3.92
C LEU A 55 1.15 10.64 5.12
N ARG A 56 2.44 10.82 5.39
CA ARG A 56 2.93 11.65 6.50
C ARG A 56 2.59 13.14 6.34
N ILE A 57 2.53 13.64 5.11
CA ILE A 57 2.03 15.00 4.83
C ILE A 57 0.54 15.11 5.16
N SER A 58 -0.24 14.05 4.91
CA SER A 58 -1.68 14.03 5.19
C SER A 58 -2.00 13.69 6.66
N ARG A 59 -1.06 13.06 7.37
CA ARG A 59 -1.15 12.64 8.77
C ARG A 59 0.15 12.93 9.51
N SER A 60 0.28 14.16 10.00
CA SER A 60 1.51 14.63 10.66
C SER A 60 1.86 13.85 11.94
N GLU A 61 0.89 13.18 12.55
CA GLU A 61 1.04 12.38 13.77
C GLU A 61 1.64 10.98 13.52
N VAL A 62 1.70 10.53 12.27
CA VAL A 62 2.16 9.18 11.91
C VAL A 62 3.68 9.17 11.77
N THR A 63 4.34 8.24 12.46
CA THR A 63 5.79 8.04 12.33
C THR A 63 6.13 7.44 10.96
N GLU A 64 7.38 7.54 10.54
CA GLU A 64 7.81 6.92 9.27
C GLU A 64 7.64 5.40 9.26
N ALA A 65 7.94 4.74 10.37
CA ALA A 65 7.76 3.30 10.52
C ALA A 65 6.29 2.88 10.44
N ASP A 66 5.40 3.64 11.07
CA ASP A 66 3.96 3.36 11.02
C ASP A 66 3.37 3.63 9.62
N ALA A 67 3.80 4.73 8.96
CA ALA A 67 3.42 5.01 7.59
C ALA A 67 3.86 3.89 6.65
N LEU A 68 5.10 3.42 6.79
CA LEU A 68 5.63 2.28 6.04
C LEU A 68 4.79 1.02 6.26
N ALA A 69 4.44 0.71 7.51
CA ALA A 69 3.62 -0.44 7.84
C ALA A 69 2.21 -0.36 7.22
N LEU A 70 1.54 0.80 7.35
CA LEU A 70 0.21 1.03 6.79
C LEU A 70 0.20 0.91 5.27
N VAL A 71 1.13 1.57 4.59
CA VAL A 71 1.21 1.53 3.12
C VAL A 71 1.45 0.10 2.64
N ASN A 72 2.36 -0.64 3.26
CA ASN A 72 2.57 -2.05 2.90
C ASN A 72 1.34 -2.92 3.17
N ALA A 73 0.66 -2.72 4.31
CA ALA A 73 -0.55 -3.48 4.64
C ALA A 73 -1.67 -3.25 3.62
N VAL A 74 -1.95 -1.98 3.28
CA VAL A 74 -2.96 -1.62 2.30
C VAL A 74 -2.62 -2.15 0.92
N ARG A 75 -1.36 -1.99 0.46
CA ARG A 75 -0.95 -2.49 -0.86
C ARG A 75 -0.99 -4.01 -0.95
N THR A 76 -0.61 -4.72 0.12
CA THR A 76 -0.69 -6.18 0.17
C THR A 76 -2.14 -6.63 0.06
N ALA A 77 -3.02 -6.07 0.89
CA ALA A 77 -4.45 -6.38 0.84
C ALA A 77 -5.05 -6.08 -0.53
N LEU A 78 -4.75 -4.91 -1.11
CA LEU A 78 -5.22 -4.51 -2.43
C LEU A 78 -4.74 -5.50 -3.51
N ASN A 79 -3.45 -5.84 -3.53
CA ASN A 79 -2.88 -6.79 -4.47
C ASN A 79 -3.52 -8.18 -4.37
N ASP A 80 -3.93 -8.60 -3.18
CA ASP A 80 -4.59 -9.89 -2.96
C ASP A 80 -6.06 -9.84 -3.40
N LEU A 81 -6.80 -8.81 -3.00
CA LEU A 81 -8.22 -8.66 -3.26
C LEU A 81 -8.55 -8.58 -4.74
N VAL A 82 -7.78 -7.83 -5.54
CA VAL A 82 -8.00 -7.70 -7.00
C VAL A 82 -7.77 -9.00 -7.77
N ARG A 83 -7.11 -9.98 -7.16
CA ARG A 83 -6.89 -11.30 -7.77
C ARG A 83 -7.99 -12.31 -7.40
N ILE A 84 -8.98 -11.91 -6.60
CA ILE A 84 -10.11 -12.76 -6.24
C ILE A 84 -11.21 -12.64 -7.31
N PRO A 85 -11.50 -13.72 -8.08
CA PRO A 85 -12.34 -13.60 -9.27
C PRO A 85 -13.79 -13.20 -9.00
N HIS A 86 -14.36 -13.60 -7.86
CA HIS A 86 -15.74 -13.24 -7.54
C HIS A 86 -15.87 -11.78 -7.10
N LEU A 87 -14.88 -11.23 -6.38
CA LEU A 87 -14.85 -9.81 -6.00
C LEU A 87 -14.73 -8.90 -7.23
N SER A 88 -13.84 -9.26 -8.15
CA SER A 88 -13.57 -8.47 -9.37
C SER A 88 -14.74 -8.41 -10.36
N ARG A 89 -15.77 -9.26 -10.19
CA ARG A 89 -16.99 -9.25 -11.01
C ARG A 89 -18.03 -8.24 -10.52
N HIS A 90 -17.88 -7.70 -9.32
CA HIS A 90 -18.77 -6.68 -8.78
C HIS A 90 -18.39 -5.31 -9.35
N ALA A 91 -19.36 -4.62 -9.96
CA ALA A 91 -19.13 -3.33 -10.62
C ALA A 91 -18.60 -2.23 -9.66
N GLU A 92 -19.00 -2.29 -8.39
CA GLU A 92 -18.62 -1.32 -7.35
C GLU A 92 -17.28 -1.65 -6.68
N PHE A 93 -16.70 -2.83 -6.95
CA PHE A 93 -15.50 -3.31 -6.26
C PHE A 93 -14.30 -2.34 -6.34
N PRO A 94 -13.99 -1.70 -7.48
CA PRO A 94 -12.91 -0.70 -7.51
C PRO A 94 -13.15 0.49 -6.58
N ASP A 95 -14.38 1.00 -6.52
CA ASP A 95 -14.73 2.15 -5.67
C ASP A 95 -14.71 1.78 -4.19
N GLU A 96 -15.23 0.59 -3.84
CA GLU A 96 -15.12 0.03 -2.49
C GLU A 96 -13.66 -0.13 -2.07
N LEU A 97 -12.80 -0.63 -2.97
CA LEU A 97 -11.39 -0.84 -2.69
C LEU A 97 -10.65 0.48 -2.47
N VAL A 98 -10.99 1.53 -3.24
CA VAL A 98 -10.50 2.90 -2.99
C VAL A 98 -10.95 3.38 -1.61
N ALA A 99 -12.24 3.29 -1.30
CA ALA A 99 -12.80 3.77 -0.04
C ALA A 99 -12.18 3.06 1.18
N CYS A 100 -12.07 1.73 1.14
CA CYS A 100 -11.44 0.93 2.19
C CYS A 100 -9.95 1.27 2.35
N SER A 101 -9.22 1.42 1.24
CA SER A 101 -7.79 1.75 1.27
C SER A 101 -7.55 3.15 1.85
N LEU A 102 -8.34 4.13 1.44
CA LEU A 102 -8.29 5.48 2.00
C LEU A 102 -8.61 5.48 3.49
N ASN A 103 -9.66 4.78 3.89
CA ASN A 103 -10.03 4.68 5.30
C ASN A 103 -8.92 4.04 6.15
N ALA A 104 -8.28 2.99 5.66
CA ALA A 104 -7.15 2.35 6.35
C ALA A 104 -5.93 3.28 6.45
N LEU A 105 -5.59 4.01 5.39
CA LEU A 105 -4.46 4.94 5.42
C LEU A 105 -4.74 6.15 6.31
N LEU A 106 -5.93 6.73 6.20
CA LEU A 106 -6.25 8.03 6.80
C LEU A 106 -6.79 7.92 8.22
N ASN A 107 -7.51 6.84 8.55
CA ASN A 107 -8.29 6.76 9.79
C ASN A 107 -7.86 5.64 10.73
N THR A 108 -6.92 4.75 10.34
CA THR A 108 -6.41 3.74 11.28
C THR A 108 -5.73 4.44 12.47
N PRO A 109 -6.15 4.16 13.71
CA PRO A 109 -5.56 4.76 14.90
C PRO A 109 -4.13 4.25 15.07
N MET A 110 -3.20 5.17 15.31
CA MET A 110 -1.82 4.78 15.57
C MET A 110 -1.68 4.22 16.98
N PRO A 111 -0.89 3.15 17.17
CA PRO A 111 -0.57 2.70 18.50
C PRO A 111 0.10 3.87 19.22
N SER A 112 -0.54 4.37 20.27
CA SER A 112 0.05 5.41 21.12
C SER A 112 1.45 4.94 21.50
N ALA A 113 2.46 5.76 21.22
CA ALA A 113 3.86 5.49 21.55
C ALA A 113 3.90 4.87 22.94
N ARG A 114 4.25 3.57 23.02
CA ARG A 114 4.18 2.80 24.26
C ARG A 114 4.86 3.63 25.34
N SER A 115 4.07 4.12 26.30
CA SER A 115 4.61 4.83 27.46
C SER A 115 5.67 3.92 28.08
N GLY A 116 6.80 4.52 28.42
CA GLY A 116 8.02 3.83 28.81
C GLY A 116 7.71 2.68 29.76
N ARG A 117 8.08 1.47 29.34
CA ARG A 117 8.19 0.33 30.24
C ARG A 117 9.30 0.70 31.22
N ARG A 118 8.94 1.32 32.35
CA ARG A 118 9.76 1.34 33.56
C ARG A 118 10.10 -0.13 33.83
N ARG A 119 11.39 -0.46 33.67
CA ARG A 119 11.99 -1.59 34.38
C ARG A 119 12.96 -0.97 35.37
N ASP A 120 12.40 -0.52 36.47
CA ASP A 120 13.10 -0.56 37.75
C ASP A 120 12.35 -1.61 38.55
N GLU A 121 12.96 -2.78 38.70
CA GLU A 121 12.83 -3.77 39.78
C GLU A 121 13.73 -4.97 39.47
#